data_AF-A0A1Q4X8E0-F1
#
_entry.id   AF-A0A1Q4X8E0-F1
#
_cell.length_a   1.000
_cell.length_b   1.000
_cell.length_c   1.000
_cell.angle_alpha   90.00
_cell.angle_beta   90.00
_cell.angle_gamma   90.00
#
_symmetry.space_group_name_H-M   'P 1'
#
loop_
_entity.id
_entity.type
_entity.pdbx_description
1 polymer ?
#
loop_
_entity_poly.entity_id
_entity_poly.type
_entity_poly.pdbx_seq_one_letter_code
_entity_poly.pdbx_strand_id
1 'polypeptide(L)'
;MTFRDDAQELLRAAQHVKSSKGDLPVNVGDLARETGWSMSTVQTVLSHVDGKGYLAGVSYSGGDGAVENIGRDTIVYFDGLTEAGRAAVEGGVE
;
A
#
# COMPACT_ATOMS: atom_id res chain seq x y z
N MET A 1 -8.21 -9.62 14.01
CA MET A 1 -8.20 -9.00 12.68
C MET A 1 -7.92 -10.08 11.67
N THR A 2 -8.78 -10.22 10.67
CA THR A 2 -8.48 -11.07 9.52
C THR A 2 -7.66 -10.27 8.53
N PHE A 3 -6.88 -10.95 7.70
CA PHE A 3 -6.07 -10.30 6.66
C PHE A 3 -6.91 -9.44 5.67
N ARG A 4 -8.20 -9.75 5.56
CA ARG A 4 -9.20 -8.99 4.81
C ARG A 4 -9.49 -7.63 5.47
N ASP A 5 -9.64 -7.60 6.80
CA ASP A 5 -9.82 -6.35 7.56
C ASP A 5 -8.58 -5.45 7.39
N ASP A 6 -7.38 -6.04 7.47
CA ASP A 6 -6.13 -5.32 7.31
C ASP A 6 -6.00 -4.77 5.88
N ALA A 7 -6.36 -5.54 4.85
CA ALA A 7 -6.37 -5.06 3.47
C ALA A 7 -7.31 -3.86 3.29
N GLN A 8 -8.49 -3.91 3.88
CA GLN A 8 -9.48 -2.83 3.79
C GLN A 8 -9.02 -1.58 4.55
N GLU A 9 -8.44 -1.74 5.74
CA GLU A 9 -7.88 -0.64 6.51
C GLU A 9 -6.72 0.03 5.77
N LEU A 10 -5.83 -0.77 5.16
CA LEU A 10 -4.73 -0.25 4.35
C LEU A 10 -5.22 0.57 3.16
N LEU A 11 -6.23 0.09 2.43
CA LEU A 11 -6.80 0.80 1.30
C LEU A 11 -7.48 2.11 1.73
N ARG A 12 -8.14 2.13 2.90
CA ARG A 12 -8.70 3.35 3.48
C ARG A 12 -7.62 4.37 3.85
N ALA A 13 -6.56 3.91 4.51
CA ALA A 13 -5.40 4.75 4.84
C ALA A 13 -4.77 5.31 3.56
N ALA A 14 -4.61 4.50 2.52
CA ALA A 14 -4.12 4.94 1.21
C ALA A 14 -4.98 6.03 0.59
N GLN A 15 -6.32 5.89 0.63
CA GLN A 15 -7.24 6.93 0.16
C GLN A 15 -7.11 8.23 0.96
N HIS A 16 -7.01 8.14 2.29
CA HIS A 16 -6.91 9.30 3.16
C HIS A 16 -5.58 10.05 2.94
N VAL A 17 -4.45 9.31 2.92
CA VAL A 17 -3.14 9.89 2.63
C VAL A 17 -3.09 10.48 1.23
N LYS A 18 -3.67 9.82 0.21
CA LYS A 18 -3.73 10.37 -1.15
C LYS A 18 -4.52 11.68 -1.19
N SER A 19 -5.66 11.75 -0.51
CA SER A 19 -6.45 12.98 -0.38
C SER A 19 -5.63 14.12 0.27
N SER A 20 -4.83 13.80 1.29
CA SER A 20 -3.95 14.77 1.94
C SER A 20 -2.75 15.20 1.07
N LYS A 21 -2.26 14.33 0.18
CA LYS A 21 -1.04 14.55 -0.61
C LYS A 21 -1.29 15.05 -2.03
N GLY A 22 -2.53 14.99 -2.52
CA GLY A 22 -2.87 15.34 -3.89
C GLY A 22 -2.17 14.42 -4.89
N ASP A 23 -1.49 14.99 -5.87
CA ASP A 23 -0.84 14.23 -6.95
C ASP A 23 0.45 13.52 -6.54
N LEU A 24 0.97 13.75 -5.33
CA LEU A 24 2.19 13.07 -4.88
C LEU A 24 1.96 11.56 -4.66
N PRO A 25 2.99 10.73 -4.88
CA PRO A 25 2.94 9.31 -4.59
C PRO A 25 2.83 9.06 -3.09
N VAL A 26 2.13 7.99 -2.73
CA VAL A 26 1.99 7.50 -1.35
C VAL A 26 3.06 6.44 -1.10
N ASN A 27 3.76 6.53 0.03
CA ASN A 27 4.79 5.57 0.41
C ASN A 27 4.41 4.77 1.67
N VAL A 28 5.11 3.65 1.90
CA VAL A 28 4.92 2.76 3.06
C VAL A 28 5.02 3.51 4.39
N GLY A 29 5.90 4.51 4.50
CA GLY A 29 6.07 5.29 5.73
C GLY A 29 4.84 6.14 6.06
N ASP A 30 4.19 6.70 5.04
CA ASP A 30 2.94 7.45 5.23
C ASP A 30 1.83 6.53 5.73
N LEU A 31 1.71 5.35 5.11
CA LEU A 31 0.71 4.36 5.48
C LEU A 31 0.94 3.83 6.90
N ALA A 32 2.19 3.53 7.26
CA ALA A 32 2.55 3.11 8.61
C ALA A 32 2.21 4.17 9.65
N ARG A 33 2.40 5.45 9.32
CA ARG A 33 2.01 6.57 10.18
C ARG A 33 0.49 6.69 10.31
N GLU A 34 -0.24 6.49 9.22
CA GLU A 34 -1.69 6.61 9.17
C GLU A 34 -2.41 5.46 9.91
N THR A 35 -1.96 4.21 9.72
CA THR A 35 -2.55 3.04 10.37
C THR A 35 -1.98 2.78 11.77
N GLY A 36 -0.85 3.38 12.10
CA GLY A 36 -0.08 3.07 13.30
C GLY A 36 0.62 1.70 13.26
N TRP A 37 0.68 1.07 12.08
CA TRP A 37 1.30 -0.25 11.91
C TRP A 37 2.81 -0.15 11.73
N SER A 38 3.49 -1.28 11.94
CA SER A 38 4.89 -1.40 11.52
C SER A 38 5.01 -1.34 9.99
N MET A 39 6.12 -0.81 9.48
CA MET A 39 6.38 -0.80 8.04
C MET A 39 6.38 -2.21 7.43
N SER A 40 6.81 -3.23 8.19
CA SER A 40 6.77 -4.63 7.76
C SER A 40 5.35 -5.19 7.63
N THR A 41 4.45 -4.80 8.55
CA THR A 41 3.02 -5.13 8.46
C THR A 41 2.41 -4.48 7.23
N VAL A 42 2.67 -3.18 7.03
CA VAL A 42 2.23 -2.45 5.83
C VAL A 42 2.72 -3.14 4.57
N GLN A 43 4.01 -3.44 4.44
CA GLN A 43 4.57 -4.13 3.27
C GLN A 43 3.89 -5.47 2.98
N THR A 44 3.61 -6.26 4.03
CA THR A 44 2.96 -7.57 3.89
C THR A 44 1.56 -7.43 3.31
N VAL A 45 0.75 -6.52 3.86
CA VAL A 45 -0.62 -6.27 3.40
C VAL A 45 -0.61 -5.59 2.02
N LEU A 46 0.35 -4.70 1.78
CA LEU A 46 0.50 -3.94 0.53
C LEU A 46 0.85 -4.87 -0.63
N SER A 47 1.75 -5.84 -0.41
CA SER A 47 2.06 -6.89 -1.37
C SER A 47 0.83 -7.71 -1.76
N HIS A 48 -0.07 -7.96 -0.81
CA HIS A 48 -1.32 -8.67 -1.11
C HIS A 48 -2.29 -7.84 -1.96
N VAL A 49 -2.55 -6.59 -1.58
CA VAL A 49 -3.49 -5.74 -2.34
C VAL A 49 -2.94 -5.36 -3.71
N ASP A 50 -1.61 -5.26 -3.86
CA ASP A 50 -0.94 -5.13 -5.16
C ASP A 50 -1.15 -6.40 -6.01
N GLY A 51 -0.93 -7.58 -5.43
CA GLY A 51 -1.21 -8.86 -6.10
C GLY A 51 -2.69 -9.05 -6.51
N LYS A 52 -3.61 -8.30 -5.88
CA LYS A 52 -5.03 -8.23 -6.24
C LYS A 52 -5.35 -7.15 -7.28
N GLY A 53 -4.40 -6.30 -7.65
CA GLY A 53 -4.58 -5.21 -8.60
C GLY A 53 -5.33 -3.99 -8.05
N TYR A 54 -5.33 -3.81 -6.72
CA TYR A 54 -6.03 -2.68 -6.08
C TYR A 54 -5.22 -1.38 -6.09
N LEU A 55 -3.93 -1.45 -6.37
CA LEU A 55 -3.03 -0.30 -6.41
C LEU A 55 -2.70 0.10 -7.85
N ALA A 56 -2.72 1.40 -8.10
CA ALA A 56 -2.34 1.99 -9.38
C ALA A 56 -0.84 2.34 -9.33
N GLY A 57 -0.07 1.77 -10.25
CA GLY A 57 1.36 2.08 -10.44
C GLY A 57 2.18 1.82 -9.19
N VAL A 58 2.64 0.58 -9.00
CA VAL A 58 3.50 0.23 -7.85
C VAL A 58 4.96 0.21 -8.29
N SER A 59 5.77 1.01 -7.61
CA SER A 59 7.22 1.03 -7.80
C SER A 59 7.93 0.64 -6.50
N TYR A 60 8.80 -0.34 -6.61
CA TYR A 60 9.65 -0.79 -5.52
C TYR A 60 10.97 -0.06 -5.64
N SER A 61 11.23 0.92 -4.77
CA SER A 61 12.54 1.55 -4.70
C SER A 61 13.46 0.68 -3.85
N GLY A 62 13.90 -0.44 -4.42
CA GLY A 62 15.27 -0.87 -4.19
C GLY A 62 16.12 0.00 -5.10
N GLY A 63 17.09 0.74 -4.56
CA GLY A 63 18.03 1.51 -5.39
C GLY A 63 18.54 0.67 -6.55
N ASP A 64 18.48 1.23 -7.76
CA ASP A 64 19.02 0.72 -9.03
C ASP A 64 19.62 -0.71 -8.98
N GLY A 65 18.83 -1.72 -9.34
CA GLY A 65 19.27 -3.12 -9.40
C GLY A 65 18.36 -4.08 -8.63
N ALA A 66 17.28 -4.50 -9.28
CA ALA A 66 16.49 -5.64 -8.82
C ALA A 66 17.37 -6.89 -8.74
N VAL A 67 17.13 -7.71 -7.71
CA VAL A 67 17.77 -9.00 -7.40
C VAL A 67 19.11 -8.86 -6.66
N GLU A 68 19.03 -8.74 -5.33
CA GLU A 68 20.00 -9.20 -4.30
C GLU A 68 19.93 -8.30 -3.06
N ASN A 69 18.79 -8.25 -2.36
CA ASN A 69 18.77 -7.80 -0.96
C ASN A 69 17.55 -8.36 -0.24
N ILE A 70 17.65 -9.64 0.13
CA ILE A 70 16.87 -10.19 1.23
C ILE A 70 17.42 -9.50 2.50
N GLY A 71 16.86 -8.36 2.90
CA GLY A 71 17.26 -7.78 4.19
C GLY A 71 16.80 -6.39 4.62
N ARG A 72 16.68 -5.37 3.75
CA ARG A 72 16.44 -3.98 4.23
C ARG A 72 15.65 -3.10 3.26
N ASP A 73 14.67 -2.41 3.84
CA ASP A 73 14.08 -1.14 3.36
C ASP A 73 13.57 -1.10 1.91
N THR A 74 12.82 -2.12 1.48
CA THR A 74 12.00 -1.98 0.26
C THR A 74 10.90 -0.94 0.53
N ILE A 75 11.13 0.30 0.13
CA ILE A 75 10.09 1.33 0.16
C ILE A 75 9.25 1.14 -1.10
N VAL A 76 7.96 0.85 -0.89
CA VAL A 76 6.98 0.77 -1.96
C VAL A 76 6.30 2.11 -2.12
N TYR A 77 6.26 2.61 -3.34
CA TYR A 77 5.54 3.81 -3.74
C TYR A 77 4.40 3.41 -4.66
N PHE A 78 3.24 4.02 -4.46
CA PHE A 78 2.12 3.86 -5.38
C PHE A 78 1.42 5.20 -5.64
N ASP A 79 0.85 5.34 -6.83
CA ASP A 79 0.22 6.58 -7.27
C ASP A 79 -1.20 6.74 -6.69
N GLY A 80 -1.88 5.63 -6.39
CA GLY A 80 -3.19 5.64 -5.75
C GLY A 80 -3.89 4.30 -5.84
N LEU A 81 -5.22 4.30 -5.70
CA LEU A 81 -6.05 3.11 -5.87
C LEU A 81 -6.59 3.01 -7.29
N THR A 82 -6.63 1.79 -7.82
CA THR A 82 -7.40 1.47 -9.04
C THR A 82 -8.90 1.56 -8.76
N GLU A 83 -9.73 1.48 -9.80
CA GLU A 83 -11.19 1.36 -9.64
C GLU A 83 -11.56 0.18 -8.75
N ALA A 84 -10.91 -0.98 -8.93
CA ALA A 84 -11.10 -2.15 -8.08
C ALA A 84 -10.69 -1.89 -6.62
N GLY A 85 -9.57 -1.19 -6.40
CA GLY A 85 -9.15 -0.81 -5.05
C GLY A 85 -10.12 0.14 -4.36
N ARG A 86 -10.72 1.08 -5.10
CA ARG A 86 -11.77 1.96 -4.57
C ARG A 86 -13.04 1.19 -4.23
N ALA A 87 -13.48 0.29 -5.12
CA ALA A 87 -14.63 -0.57 -4.86
C ALA A 87 -14.41 -1.45 -3.62
N ALA A 88 -13.20 -1.96 -3.41
CA ALA A 88 -12.85 -2.75 -2.23
C ALA A 88 -12.90 -1.96 -0.91
N VAL A 89 -12.69 -0.63 -0.94
CA VAL A 89 -12.88 0.24 0.23
C VAL A 89 -14.35 0.42 0.59
N GLU A 90 -15.20 0.56 -0.43
CA GLU A 90 -16.63 0.85 -0.32
C GLU A 90 -17.47 -0.40 -0.03
N GLY A 91 -17.16 -1.52 -0.69
CA GLY A 91 -17.89 -2.79 -0.59
C GLY A 91 -17.32 -3.78 0.43
N GLY A 92 -16.10 -3.54 0.92
CA GLY A 92 -15.32 -4.50 1.71
C GLY A 92 -14.52 -5.43 0.83
N VAL A 93 -13.28 -5.73 1.22
CA VAL A 93 -12.40 -6.63 0.47
C VAL A 93 -12.99 -8.04 0.53
N GLU A 94 -13.08 -8.76 -0.60
CA GLU A 94 -13.39 -10.20 -0.62
C GLU A 94 -12.11 -11.06 -0.66
#